data_AF-N8Q2J8-F1
#
_entry.id   AF-N8Q2J8-F1
#
_cell.length_a   1.000
_cell.length_b   1.000
_cell.length_c   1.000
_cell.angle_alpha   90.00
_cell.angle_beta   90.00
_cell.angle_gamma   90.00
#
_symmetry.space_group_name_H-M   'P 1'
#
loop_
_entity.id
_entity.type
_entity.pdbx_description
1 polymer ?
#
loop_
_entity_poly.entity_id
_entity_poly.type
_entity_poly.pdbx_seq_one_letter_code
_entity_poly.pdbx_strand_id
1 'polypeptide(L)'
;MSFAAQIKIPATYMRGGTSKGVFFKLDNLPVEAQQPGRIRDQLLLRVIGSPDPYGKQIDGMGGASSSTSKTVILSKSQHADHDVDYLFGQVSIDRPFVDWSGNCGNLTAAVGAFAISNGLVDAERIPENGLCTVRIWQANIQKTIIAHVPIQNGQVQELGDFELDGVTFPAAEVQIEFLDPADDDAEGGSMFPTGNLVDTLEVPNIGSFEVTMINAGIPTVFLNAGDLGYKGTELQDHINNDVAALTKFETIRAYAAKQMGLIQDIAEAVTRQHTPKIAFVAPPSSYTSSSGKTVTESDTDILVRALSMGKLHHAMMGTAAVAIGTAAAIPGTLVNRVAGGVEREAVRFGHPSGTLRVGAQASFENGEWKVKKAIMSRSARVLMEGWVRVPEDVLV
;
A
#
# COMPACT_ATOMS: atom_id res chain seq x y z
N MET A 1 -44.23 -1.40 -6.78
CA MET A 1 -42.84 -1.57 -6.30
C MET A 1 -42.37 -0.22 -5.80
N SER A 2 -42.05 -0.09 -4.52
CA SER A 2 -41.45 1.12 -3.96
C SER A 2 -39.94 1.05 -4.16
N PHE A 3 -39.34 2.05 -4.80
CA PHE A 3 -37.89 2.15 -4.91
C PHE A 3 -37.32 2.75 -3.63
N ALA A 4 -36.24 2.15 -3.10
CA ALA A 4 -35.54 2.66 -1.94
C ALA A 4 -34.95 4.06 -2.23
N ALA A 5 -34.98 4.95 -1.23
CA ALA A 5 -34.31 6.23 -1.33
C ALA A 5 -32.79 6.06 -1.26
N GLN A 6 -32.04 7.10 -1.62
CA GLN A 6 -30.61 7.14 -1.32
C GLN A 6 -30.37 7.74 0.06
N ILE A 7 -29.49 7.12 0.83
CA ILE A 7 -28.94 7.69 2.07
C ILE A 7 -27.73 8.56 1.77
N LYS A 8 -27.47 9.56 2.62
CA LYS A 8 -26.28 10.42 2.55
C LYS A 8 -25.34 10.06 3.68
N ILE A 9 -24.07 9.81 3.36
CA ILE A 9 -23.06 9.42 4.35
C ILE A 9 -21.90 10.42 4.25
N PRO A 10 -21.57 11.15 5.33
CA PRO A 10 -20.44 12.07 5.32
C PRO A 10 -19.14 11.35 4.97
N ALA A 11 -18.41 11.89 4.00
CA ALA A 11 -17.19 11.29 3.48
C ALA A 11 -16.27 12.34 2.85
N THR A 12 -14.98 12.02 2.82
CA THR A 12 -13.96 12.83 2.14
C THR A 12 -13.25 11.97 1.12
N TYR A 13 -13.21 12.40 -0.13
CA TYR A 13 -12.44 11.77 -1.19
C TYR A 13 -11.07 12.42 -1.27
N MET A 14 -10.02 11.65 -1.01
CA MET A 14 -8.66 12.18 -0.88
C MET A 14 -7.69 11.47 -1.80
N ARG A 15 -6.66 12.21 -2.23
CA ARG A 15 -5.42 11.63 -2.73
C ARG A 15 -4.47 11.47 -1.54
N GLY A 16 -3.93 10.27 -1.35
CA GLY A 16 -2.79 10.01 -0.47
C GLY A 16 -1.70 9.32 -1.28
N GLY A 17 -0.53 9.95 -1.37
CA GLY A 17 0.54 9.51 -2.27
C GLY A 17 0.03 9.39 -3.70
N THR A 18 0.29 8.22 -4.31
CA THR A 18 -0.13 7.86 -5.68
C THR A 18 -1.43 7.03 -5.70
N SER A 19 -2.30 7.20 -4.71
CA SER A 19 -3.59 6.51 -4.58
C SER A 19 -4.72 7.48 -4.25
N LYS A 20 -5.96 7.09 -4.57
CA LYS A 20 -7.17 7.79 -4.15
C LYS A 20 -8.06 6.85 -3.35
N GLY A 21 -8.73 7.36 -2.33
CA GLY A 21 -9.66 6.59 -1.51
C GLY A 21 -10.78 7.44 -0.95
N VAL A 22 -11.88 6.78 -0.57
CA VAL A 22 -12.99 7.40 0.16
C VAL A 22 -12.78 7.17 1.65
N PHE A 23 -12.72 8.26 2.41
CA PHE A 23 -12.44 8.28 3.84
C PHE A 23 -13.71 8.54 4.62
N PHE A 24 -13.88 7.79 5.70
CA PHE A 24 -15.00 7.88 6.62
C PHE A 24 -14.48 8.02 8.05
N LYS A 25 -15.15 8.85 8.84
CA LYS A 25 -15.11 8.75 10.30
C LYS A 25 -16.10 7.66 10.71
N LEU A 26 -15.72 6.77 11.62
CA LEU A 26 -16.55 5.63 12.03
C LEU A 26 -17.96 6.05 12.44
N ASP A 27 -18.07 7.07 13.29
CA ASP A 27 -19.35 7.56 13.82
C ASP A 27 -20.24 8.24 12.76
N ASN A 28 -19.70 8.53 11.58
CA ASN A 28 -20.48 9.05 10.44
C ASN A 28 -21.10 7.94 9.59
N LEU A 29 -20.70 6.67 9.79
CA LEU A 29 -21.32 5.54 9.11
C LEU A 29 -22.69 5.22 9.72
N PRO A 30 -23.63 4.65 8.93
CA PRO A 30 -24.84 4.02 9.46
C PRO A 30 -24.48 3.03 10.58
N VAL A 31 -25.33 2.95 11.62
CA VAL A 31 -25.06 2.16 12.84
C VAL A 31 -24.74 0.70 12.51
N GLU A 32 -25.42 0.13 11.53
CA GLU A 32 -25.27 -1.23 11.04
C GLU A 32 -23.88 -1.47 10.38
N ALA A 33 -23.24 -0.42 9.89
CA ALA A 33 -21.92 -0.45 9.27
C ALA A 33 -20.78 -0.01 10.22
N GLN A 34 -21.11 0.44 11.45
CA GLN A 34 -20.11 0.81 12.45
C GLN A 34 -19.37 -0.40 13.04
N GLN A 35 -19.87 -1.62 12.86
CA GLN A 35 -19.16 -2.85 13.21
C GLN A 35 -18.65 -3.58 11.96
N PRO A 36 -17.51 -4.31 12.03
CA PRO A 36 -17.06 -5.15 10.93
C PRO A 36 -18.13 -6.19 10.58
N GLY A 37 -18.39 -6.40 9.29
CA GLY A 37 -19.34 -7.39 8.84
C GLY A 37 -19.96 -7.08 7.49
N ARG A 38 -20.92 -7.91 7.12
CA ARG A 38 -21.55 -7.91 5.79
C ARG A 38 -22.15 -6.55 5.40
N ILE A 39 -22.85 -5.86 6.30
CA ILE A 39 -23.48 -4.58 5.99
C ILE A 39 -22.42 -3.50 5.68
N ARG A 40 -21.32 -3.46 6.45
CA ARG A 40 -20.19 -2.57 6.15
C ARG A 40 -19.60 -2.89 4.78
N ASP A 41 -19.35 -4.16 4.47
CA ASP A 41 -18.78 -4.55 3.19
C ASP A 41 -19.71 -4.19 2.01
N GLN A 42 -21.01 -4.47 2.13
CA GLN A 42 -22.03 -4.11 1.13
C GLN A 42 -22.08 -2.59 0.91
N LEU A 43 -22.05 -1.82 1.99
CA LEU A 43 -22.04 -0.36 1.94
C LEU A 43 -20.82 0.14 1.14
N LEU A 44 -19.61 -0.31 1.50
CA LEU A 44 -18.37 0.12 0.87
C LEU A 44 -18.27 -0.33 -0.59
N LEU A 45 -18.72 -1.55 -0.89
CA LEU A 45 -18.88 -2.05 -2.26
C LEU A 45 -19.76 -1.11 -3.08
N ARG A 46 -20.92 -0.72 -2.55
CA ARG A 46 -21.85 0.17 -3.27
C ARG A 46 -21.32 1.58 -3.44
N VAL A 47 -20.63 2.13 -2.43
CA VAL A 47 -19.95 3.45 -2.52
C VAL A 47 -18.94 3.45 -3.65
N ILE A 48 -18.14 2.39 -3.75
CA ILE A 48 -17.09 2.27 -4.77
C ILE A 48 -17.66 1.91 -6.15
N GLY A 49 -18.82 1.25 -6.21
CA GLY A 49 -19.45 0.82 -7.45
C GLY A 49 -19.02 -0.60 -7.85
N SER A 50 -18.94 -1.51 -6.89
CA SER A 50 -18.51 -2.91 -7.08
C SER A 50 -19.53 -3.90 -6.48
N PRO A 51 -19.57 -5.16 -6.97
CA PRO A 51 -18.86 -5.68 -8.14
C PRO A 51 -19.38 -5.08 -9.44
N ASP A 52 -18.47 -4.70 -10.34
CA ASP A 52 -18.79 -4.17 -11.65
C ASP A 52 -18.30 -5.12 -12.76
N PRO A 53 -19.21 -5.83 -13.47
CA PRO A 53 -18.82 -6.71 -14.57
C PRO A 53 -18.21 -5.97 -15.76
N TYR A 54 -18.40 -4.64 -15.86
CA TYR A 54 -17.77 -3.82 -16.90
C TYR A 54 -16.34 -3.40 -16.55
N GLY A 55 -15.94 -3.56 -15.28
CA GLY A 55 -14.62 -3.19 -14.79
C GLY A 55 -14.33 -1.69 -14.94
N LYS A 56 -15.35 -0.83 -14.81
CA LYS A 56 -15.26 0.63 -14.97
C LYS A 56 -15.63 1.42 -13.71
N GLN A 57 -16.39 0.83 -12.79
CA GLN A 57 -16.91 1.46 -11.57
C GLN A 57 -17.67 2.77 -11.85
N ILE A 58 -18.39 2.84 -12.99
CA ILE A 58 -19.11 4.04 -13.43
C ILE A 58 -20.22 4.46 -12.44
N ASP A 59 -20.82 3.51 -11.74
CA ASP A 59 -21.90 3.75 -10.78
C ASP A 59 -21.40 3.84 -9.33
N GLY A 60 -20.22 4.45 -9.14
CA GLY A 60 -19.62 4.65 -7.82
C GLY A 60 -18.40 5.57 -7.85
N MET A 61 -17.71 5.64 -6.71
CA MET A 61 -16.53 6.50 -6.51
C MET A 61 -15.21 5.86 -6.96
N GLY A 62 -15.25 4.58 -7.32
CA GLY A 62 -14.09 3.82 -7.79
C GLY A 62 -13.58 4.33 -9.14
N GLY A 63 -12.28 4.19 -9.36
CA GLY A 63 -11.65 4.58 -10.62
C GLY A 63 -11.13 3.40 -11.45
N ALA A 64 -11.69 2.20 -11.27
CA ALA A 64 -11.36 0.98 -11.99
C ALA A 64 -9.88 0.57 -11.98
N SER A 65 -9.16 0.89 -10.90
CA SER A 65 -7.81 0.40 -10.65
C SER A 65 -7.63 0.06 -9.19
N SER A 66 -6.68 -0.82 -8.86
CA SER A 66 -6.38 -1.13 -7.45
C SER A 66 -5.94 0.10 -6.65
N SER A 67 -5.38 1.13 -7.31
CA SER A 67 -4.96 2.41 -6.72
C SER A 67 -6.11 3.39 -6.46
N THR A 68 -7.30 3.12 -7.02
CA THR A 68 -8.48 4.02 -6.97
C THR A 68 -9.77 3.31 -6.50
N SER A 69 -9.68 2.03 -6.12
CA SER A 69 -10.77 1.22 -5.54
C SER A 69 -10.46 0.94 -4.06
N LYS A 70 -10.51 1.98 -3.23
CA LYS A 70 -10.00 1.98 -1.85
C LYS A 70 -10.93 2.72 -0.91
N THR A 71 -11.13 2.17 0.28
CA THR A 71 -11.88 2.79 1.35
C THR A 71 -11.06 2.83 2.63
N VAL A 72 -11.30 3.85 3.45
CA VAL A 72 -10.62 4.07 4.72
C VAL A 72 -11.65 4.44 5.77
N ILE A 73 -11.57 3.80 6.93
CA ILE A 73 -12.39 4.12 8.10
C ILE A 73 -11.44 4.51 9.23
N LEU A 74 -11.69 5.68 9.83
CA LEU A 74 -10.92 6.22 10.94
C LEU A 74 -11.80 6.44 12.19
N SER A 75 -11.27 6.10 13.34
CA SER A 75 -11.88 6.35 14.66
C SER A 75 -10.85 6.85 15.65
N LYS A 76 -11.28 7.51 16.72
CA LYS A 76 -10.36 7.85 17.81
C LYS A 76 -9.79 6.56 18.39
N SER A 77 -8.48 6.52 18.61
CA SER A 77 -7.85 5.29 19.10
C SER A 77 -8.21 5.03 20.56
N GLN A 78 -8.38 3.74 20.88
CA GLN A 78 -8.44 3.24 22.27
C GLN A 78 -7.08 2.70 22.72
N HIS A 79 -6.09 2.62 21.83
CA HIS A 79 -4.75 2.13 22.15
C HIS A 79 -3.93 3.22 22.83
N ALA A 80 -3.19 2.84 23.87
CA ALA A 80 -2.24 3.74 24.50
C ALA A 80 -1.26 4.27 23.44
N ASP A 81 -0.86 5.53 23.60
CA ASP A 81 0.08 6.21 22.73
C ASP A 81 -0.32 6.36 21.25
N HIS A 82 -1.59 6.16 20.91
CA HIS A 82 -2.13 6.38 19.58
C HIS A 82 -3.21 7.46 19.58
N ASP A 83 -3.30 8.22 18.49
CA ASP A 83 -4.29 9.27 18.31
C ASP A 83 -5.52 8.73 17.55
N VAL A 84 -5.29 7.93 16.51
CA VAL A 84 -6.33 7.47 15.58
C VAL A 84 -6.13 6.01 15.17
N ASP A 85 -7.22 5.25 15.12
CA ASP A 85 -7.25 3.92 14.53
C ASP A 85 -7.52 4.03 13.02
N TYR A 86 -6.74 3.29 12.23
CA TYR A 86 -6.82 3.27 10.79
C TYR A 86 -7.16 1.87 10.27
N LEU A 87 -8.34 1.75 9.66
CA LEU A 87 -8.76 0.56 8.94
C LEU A 87 -8.83 0.83 7.43
N PHE A 88 -8.15 -0.03 6.65
CA PHE A 88 -8.10 0.00 5.20
C PHE A 88 -8.89 -1.16 4.59
N GLY A 89 -9.76 -0.84 3.64
CA GLY A 89 -10.48 -1.83 2.82
C GLY A 89 -10.10 -1.70 1.35
N GLN A 90 -9.46 -2.74 0.79
CA GLN A 90 -9.24 -2.87 -0.65
C GLN A 90 -10.48 -3.48 -1.30
N VAL A 91 -11.21 -2.69 -2.09
CA VAL A 91 -12.45 -3.16 -2.72
C VAL A 91 -12.12 -3.83 -4.06
N SER A 92 -12.54 -5.09 -4.25
CA SER A 92 -12.40 -5.79 -5.53
C SER A 92 -13.27 -5.11 -6.59
N ILE A 93 -12.76 -4.97 -7.80
CA ILE A 93 -13.51 -4.31 -8.89
C ILE A 93 -14.67 -5.21 -9.34
N ASP A 94 -14.37 -6.50 -9.53
CA ASP A 94 -15.15 -7.52 -10.22
C ASP A 94 -15.91 -8.47 -9.28
N ARG A 95 -15.60 -8.46 -7.98
CA ARG A 95 -16.15 -9.40 -6.98
C ARG A 95 -16.77 -8.66 -5.80
N PRO A 96 -17.81 -9.21 -5.16
CA PRO A 96 -18.43 -8.61 -3.97
C PRO A 96 -17.56 -8.88 -2.73
N PHE A 97 -16.35 -8.30 -2.72
CA PHE A 97 -15.35 -8.57 -1.70
C PHE A 97 -14.57 -7.30 -1.33
N VAL A 98 -14.42 -7.09 -0.03
CA VAL A 98 -13.52 -6.09 0.55
C VAL A 98 -12.42 -6.83 1.31
N ASP A 99 -11.19 -6.62 0.88
CA ASP A 99 -10.03 -7.23 1.52
C ASP A 99 -9.51 -6.31 2.64
N TRP A 100 -9.54 -6.84 3.86
CA TRP A 100 -9.11 -6.18 5.09
C TRP A 100 -7.75 -6.70 5.60
N SER A 101 -7.05 -7.56 4.84
CA SER A 101 -5.85 -8.29 5.31
C SER A 101 -4.56 -7.48 5.35
N GLY A 102 -4.56 -6.22 4.89
CA GLY A 102 -3.32 -5.45 4.76
C GLY A 102 -3.52 -3.95 4.94
N ASN A 103 -2.42 -3.22 4.83
CA ASN A 103 -2.37 -1.77 4.92
C ASN A 103 -2.24 -1.12 3.51
N CYS A 104 -2.60 0.16 3.39
CA CYS A 104 -2.27 0.99 2.24
C CYS A 104 -1.34 2.15 2.61
N GLY A 105 -0.02 1.92 2.51
CA GLY A 105 0.98 2.92 2.89
C GLY A 105 0.93 4.23 2.08
N ASN A 106 0.32 4.26 0.89
CA ASN A 106 0.12 5.52 0.16
C ASN A 106 -0.95 6.39 0.83
N LEU A 107 -2.04 5.80 1.33
CA LEU A 107 -3.14 6.53 1.96
C LEU A 107 -2.81 7.01 3.37
N THR A 108 -1.76 6.50 4.02
CA THR A 108 -1.33 6.94 5.36
C THR A 108 -1.12 8.45 5.47
N ALA A 109 -0.54 9.11 4.47
CA ALA A 109 -0.40 10.57 4.50
C ALA A 109 -1.76 11.30 4.56
N ALA A 110 -2.76 10.75 3.86
CA ALA A 110 -4.13 11.28 3.92
C ALA A 110 -4.84 10.90 5.22
N VAL A 111 -4.49 9.77 5.85
CA VAL A 111 -5.00 9.40 7.19
C VAL A 111 -4.61 10.45 8.23
N GLY A 112 -3.34 10.84 8.28
CA GLY A 112 -2.87 11.87 9.21
C GLY A 112 -3.61 13.20 9.02
N ALA A 113 -3.73 13.65 7.76
CA ALA A 113 -4.46 14.86 7.40
C ALA A 113 -5.96 14.77 7.78
N PHE A 114 -6.63 13.67 7.42
CA PHE A 114 -8.05 13.46 7.74
C PHE A 114 -8.29 13.46 9.25
N ALA A 115 -7.43 12.79 10.02
CA ALA A 115 -7.58 12.68 11.47
C ALA A 115 -7.55 14.04 12.15
N ILE A 116 -6.66 14.93 11.73
CA ILE A 116 -6.59 16.32 12.21
C ILE A 116 -7.87 17.07 11.83
N SER A 117 -8.21 17.11 10.54
CA SER A 117 -9.35 17.88 10.04
C SER A 117 -10.72 17.42 10.55
N ASN A 118 -10.85 16.16 11.00
CA ASN A 118 -12.10 15.57 11.48
C ASN A 118 -12.15 15.38 13.01
N GLY A 119 -11.24 16.04 13.75
CA GLY A 119 -11.23 16.06 15.21
C GLY A 119 -11.01 14.68 15.83
N LEU A 120 -10.17 13.85 15.22
CA LEU A 120 -9.74 12.56 15.75
C LEU A 120 -8.40 12.66 16.51
N VAL A 121 -7.67 13.76 16.33
CA VAL A 121 -6.45 14.09 17.09
C VAL A 121 -6.80 15.10 18.18
N ASP A 122 -6.27 14.90 19.39
CA ASP A 122 -6.48 15.85 20.49
C ASP A 122 -5.93 17.24 20.15
N ALA A 123 -6.74 18.28 20.39
CA ALA A 123 -6.44 19.65 19.96
C ALA A 123 -5.11 20.19 20.52
N GLU A 124 -4.71 19.77 21.72
CA GLU A 124 -3.44 20.16 22.34
C GLU A 124 -2.20 19.68 21.58
N ARG A 125 -2.35 18.64 20.74
CA ARG A 125 -1.28 18.12 19.89
C ARG A 125 -1.18 18.82 18.53
N ILE A 126 -2.14 19.69 18.20
CA ILE A 126 -2.19 20.40 16.92
C ILE A 126 -1.63 21.81 17.16
N PRO A 127 -0.41 22.12 16.66
CA PRO A 127 0.14 23.47 16.82
C PRO A 127 -0.58 24.47 15.92
N GLU A 128 -0.50 25.77 16.24
CA GLU A 128 -0.97 26.82 15.32
C GLU A 128 -0.19 26.81 14.00
N ASN A 129 1.13 26.57 14.05
CA ASN A 129 1.99 26.41 12.88
C ASN A 129 3.11 25.40 13.19
N GLY A 130 3.53 24.60 12.21
CA GLY A 130 4.62 23.64 12.35
C GLY A 130 4.26 22.23 11.90
N LEU A 131 4.68 21.21 12.64
CA LEU A 131 4.36 19.80 12.37
C LEU A 131 3.48 19.23 13.47
N CYS A 132 2.36 18.61 13.11
CA CYS A 132 1.59 17.74 13.98
C CYS A 132 2.04 16.30 13.76
N THR A 133 2.55 15.65 14.81
CA THR A 133 2.92 14.24 14.80
C THR A 133 1.70 13.40 15.18
N VAL A 134 1.06 12.81 14.17
CA VAL A 134 -0.10 11.93 14.32
C VAL A 134 0.36 10.49 14.48
N ARG A 135 -0.05 9.85 15.57
CA ARG A 135 0.27 8.46 15.91
C ARG A 135 -0.91 7.59 15.47
N ILE A 136 -0.70 6.80 14.43
CA ILE A 136 -1.74 6.03 13.75
C ILE A 136 -1.59 4.57 14.15
N TRP A 137 -2.64 4.01 14.76
CA TRP A 137 -2.74 2.57 14.96
C TRP A 137 -3.31 1.94 13.69
N GLN A 138 -2.49 1.20 12.94
CA GLN A 138 -2.94 0.51 11.75
C GLN A 138 -3.67 -0.78 12.17
N ALA A 139 -4.99 -0.77 12.16
CA ALA A 139 -5.82 -1.82 12.75
C ALA A 139 -5.87 -3.13 11.94
N ASN A 140 -5.55 -3.10 10.64
CA ASN A 140 -5.48 -4.31 9.81
C ASN A 140 -4.29 -5.20 10.19
N ILE A 141 -3.14 -4.58 10.47
CA ILE A 141 -1.87 -5.27 10.72
C ILE A 141 -1.34 -5.07 12.15
N GLN A 142 -2.05 -4.29 12.97
CA GLN A 142 -1.70 -4.01 14.37
C GLN A 142 -0.30 -3.40 14.53
N LYS A 143 0.02 -2.40 13.70
CA LYS A 143 1.31 -1.70 13.72
C LYS A 143 1.16 -0.20 13.89
N THR A 144 2.19 0.41 14.47
CA THR A 144 2.27 1.86 14.64
C THR A 144 2.81 2.52 13.39
N ILE A 145 2.14 3.58 12.94
CA ILE A 145 2.62 4.44 11.86
C ILE A 145 2.59 5.89 12.34
N ILE A 146 3.66 6.63 12.10
CA ILE A 146 3.77 8.05 12.44
C ILE A 146 3.63 8.88 11.17
N ALA A 147 2.76 9.88 11.19
CA ALA A 147 2.66 10.87 10.12
C ALA A 147 3.00 12.26 10.67
N HIS A 148 3.99 12.90 10.06
CA HIS A 148 4.37 14.28 10.36
C HIS A 148 3.65 15.21 9.40
N VAL A 149 2.49 15.72 9.82
CA VAL A 149 1.59 16.52 8.99
C VAL A 149 1.90 18.00 9.19
N PRO A 150 2.21 18.77 8.14
CA PRO A 150 2.42 20.21 8.27
C PRO A 150 1.12 20.95 8.56
N ILE A 151 1.21 21.93 9.44
CA ILE A 151 0.10 22.75 9.94
C ILE A 151 0.42 24.23 9.74
N GLN A 152 -0.57 24.97 9.26
CA GLN A 152 -0.54 26.42 9.08
C GLN A 152 -1.89 27.00 9.54
N ASN A 153 -1.84 27.99 10.43
CA ASN A 153 -3.01 28.64 11.02
C ASN A 153 -4.01 27.64 11.64
N GLY A 154 -3.50 26.65 12.37
CA GLY A 154 -4.27 25.60 13.02
C GLY A 154 -4.94 24.60 12.08
N GLN A 155 -4.61 24.62 10.78
CA GLN A 155 -5.19 23.76 9.74
C GLN A 155 -4.10 22.97 9.01
N VAL A 156 -4.47 21.82 8.44
CA VAL A 156 -3.55 21.03 7.61
C VAL A 156 -3.07 21.86 6.41
N GLN A 157 -1.75 21.97 6.25
CA GLN A 157 -1.12 22.56 5.08
C GLN A 157 -1.07 21.51 3.96
N GLU A 158 -1.99 21.60 3.00
CA GLU A 158 -2.04 20.62 1.88
C GLU A 158 -1.16 21.01 0.68
N LEU A 159 -0.96 22.32 0.47
CA LEU A 159 -0.24 22.84 -0.69
C LEU A 159 1.25 23.03 -0.39
N GLY A 160 2.09 22.85 -1.39
CA GLY A 160 3.55 22.96 -1.26
C GLY A 160 4.22 22.67 -2.60
N ASP A 161 5.55 22.56 -2.57
CA ASP A 161 6.42 22.35 -3.73
C ASP A 161 7.03 20.93 -3.77
N PHE A 162 6.66 20.05 -2.83
CA PHE A 162 7.14 18.67 -2.82
C PHE A 162 6.53 17.87 -3.96
N GLU A 163 7.40 17.37 -4.83
CA GLU A 163 7.06 16.49 -5.95
C GLU A 163 7.18 15.02 -5.56
N LEU A 164 6.24 14.21 -6.03
CA LEU A 164 6.24 12.76 -5.89
C LEU A 164 6.00 12.14 -7.26
N ASP A 165 6.96 11.40 -7.80
CA ASP A 165 6.81 10.76 -9.11
C ASP A 165 5.56 9.84 -9.11
N GLY A 166 4.65 10.05 -10.06
CA GLY A 166 3.31 9.44 -10.10
C GLY A 166 2.18 10.31 -9.51
N VAL A 167 2.50 11.49 -8.99
CA VAL A 167 1.56 12.57 -8.64
C VAL A 167 1.78 13.75 -9.57
N THR A 168 0.71 14.23 -10.20
CA THR A 168 0.80 15.24 -11.27
C THR A 168 1.20 16.64 -10.79
N PHE A 169 0.79 17.01 -9.59
CA PHE A 169 0.98 18.36 -9.04
C PHE A 169 1.67 18.29 -7.68
N PRO A 170 2.56 19.23 -7.36
CA PRO A 170 3.21 19.29 -6.06
C PRO A 170 2.20 19.58 -4.95
N ALA A 171 2.58 19.23 -3.73
CA ALA A 171 1.81 19.41 -2.51
C ALA A 171 2.76 19.54 -1.32
N ALA A 172 2.24 19.72 -0.11
CA ALA A 172 3.08 19.69 1.08
C ALA A 172 3.66 18.29 1.31
N GLU A 173 4.93 18.23 1.75
CA GLU A 173 5.56 16.98 2.16
C GLU A 173 4.95 16.49 3.48
N VAL A 174 4.66 15.18 3.54
CA VAL A 174 4.28 14.47 4.75
C VAL A 174 5.26 13.31 4.91
N GLN A 175 6.10 13.39 5.93
CA GLN A 175 7.02 12.31 6.28
C GLN A 175 6.27 11.23 7.06
N ILE A 176 6.49 9.97 6.67
CA ILE A 176 5.84 8.80 7.25
C ILE A 176 6.91 7.87 7.82
N GLU A 177 6.74 7.45 9.07
CA GLU A 177 7.54 6.39 9.70
C GLU A 177 6.67 5.17 9.98
N PHE A 178 7.06 4.02 9.43
CA PHE A 178 6.49 2.72 9.79
C PHE A 178 7.38 2.12 10.88
N LEU A 179 6.88 2.06 12.11
CA LEU A 179 7.63 1.55 13.26
C LEU A 179 7.51 0.03 13.32
N ASP A 180 8.62 -0.63 13.64
CA ASP A 180 8.75 -2.09 13.73
C ASP A 180 7.97 -2.82 12.61
N PRO A 181 8.27 -2.51 11.34
CA PRO A 181 7.44 -2.95 10.21
C PRO A 181 7.48 -4.47 9.96
N ALA A 182 8.32 -5.21 10.69
CA ALA A 182 8.37 -6.67 10.66
C ALA A 182 7.38 -7.28 11.66
N ASP A 183 6.76 -8.41 11.30
CA ASP A 183 5.86 -9.16 12.18
C ASP A 183 6.66 -10.05 13.15
N ASP A 184 7.34 -9.44 14.13
CA ASP A 184 8.21 -10.18 15.08
C ASP A 184 7.46 -10.68 16.35
N ASP A 185 6.15 -10.91 16.29
CA ASP A 185 5.34 -11.30 17.46
C ASP A 185 5.33 -12.81 17.73
N ALA A 186 5.12 -13.23 18.98
CA ALA A 186 5.15 -14.64 19.41
C ALA A 186 4.10 -15.56 18.72
N GLU A 187 3.10 -14.98 18.05
CA GLU A 187 2.10 -15.66 17.21
C GLU A 187 2.13 -15.17 15.73
N GLY A 188 3.04 -14.25 15.39
CA GLY A 188 3.20 -13.59 14.09
C GLY A 188 4.52 -13.95 13.40
N GLY A 189 4.50 -14.11 12.07
CA GLY A 189 5.61 -14.72 11.34
C GLY A 189 6.83 -13.82 11.14
N SER A 190 8.03 -14.37 11.37
CA SER A 190 9.35 -13.74 11.16
C SER A 190 9.45 -12.86 9.90
N MET A 191 10.24 -11.78 9.99
CA MET A 191 10.63 -10.93 8.85
C MET A 191 11.02 -11.75 7.61
N PHE A 192 11.71 -12.87 7.79
CA PHE A 192 11.96 -13.85 6.74
C PHE A 192 11.23 -15.15 7.10
N PRO A 193 9.99 -15.37 6.62
CA PRO A 193 9.14 -16.49 7.07
C PRO A 193 9.73 -17.88 6.79
N THR A 194 10.69 -17.99 5.86
CA THR A 194 11.43 -19.22 5.56
C THR A 194 12.69 -19.41 6.43
N GLY A 195 13.09 -18.39 7.19
CA GLY A 195 14.37 -18.31 7.88
C GLY A 195 15.56 -17.93 7.00
N ASN A 196 15.37 -17.76 5.68
CA ASN A 196 16.43 -17.47 4.73
C ASN A 196 16.30 -16.06 4.16
N LEU A 197 17.43 -15.37 3.94
CA LEU A 197 17.43 -14.10 3.20
C LEU A 197 17.06 -14.30 1.72
N VAL A 198 17.41 -15.47 1.19
CA VAL A 198 17.18 -15.88 -0.18
C VAL A 198 16.86 -17.37 -0.22
N ASP A 199 15.82 -17.73 -0.95
CA ASP A 199 15.36 -19.09 -1.18
C ASP A 199 15.37 -19.43 -2.68
N THR A 200 15.32 -20.72 -2.98
CA THR A 200 14.93 -21.22 -4.29
C THR A 200 13.44 -21.54 -4.28
N LEU A 201 12.65 -20.86 -5.10
CA LEU A 201 11.22 -21.09 -5.28
C LEU A 201 10.99 -21.95 -6.52
N GLU A 202 10.56 -23.20 -6.31
CA GLU A 202 10.18 -24.12 -7.38
C GLU A 202 8.72 -23.92 -7.78
N VAL A 203 8.47 -23.59 -9.04
CA VAL A 203 7.13 -23.38 -9.61
C VAL A 203 6.90 -24.39 -10.74
N PRO A 204 6.10 -25.45 -10.50
CA PRO A 204 5.84 -26.50 -11.47
C PRO A 204 5.41 -25.97 -12.85
N ASN A 205 6.04 -26.50 -13.90
CA ASN A 205 5.82 -26.13 -15.30
C ASN A 205 6.18 -24.67 -15.67
N ILE A 206 6.79 -23.90 -14.76
CA ILE A 206 7.22 -22.53 -15.02
C ILE A 206 8.72 -22.38 -14.86
N GLY A 207 9.29 -22.84 -13.74
CA GLY A 207 10.74 -22.75 -13.50
C GLY A 207 11.10 -22.71 -12.01
N SER A 208 12.41 -22.54 -11.78
CA SER A 208 13.01 -22.36 -10.47
C SER A 208 13.57 -20.95 -10.39
N PHE A 209 13.29 -20.23 -9.30
CA PHE A 209 13.62 -18.82 -9.14
C PHE A 209 14.37 -18.57 -7.83
N GLU A 210 15.45 -17.80 -7.88
CA GLU A 210 16.03 -17.22 -6.67
C GLU A 210 15.13 -16.09 -6.18
N VAL A 211 14.67 -16.15 -4.93
CA VAL A 211 13.72 -15.19 -4.38
C VAL A 211 14.11 -14.72 -2.98
N THR A 212 13.79 -13.46 -2.65
CA THR A 212 13.66 -13.03 -1.26
C THR A 212 12.18 -12.95 -0.92
N MET A 213 11.77 -13.68 0.11
CA MET A 213 10.43 -13.58 0.69
C MET A 213 10.53 -12.85 2.02
N ILE A 214 9.93 -11.66 2.11
CA ILE A 214 10.03 -10.80 3.30
C ILE A 214 8.65 -10.37 3.78
N ASN A 215 8.48 -10.30 5.10
CA ASN A 215 7.31 -9.76 5.76
C ASN A 215 7.68 -8.45 6.48
N ALA A 216 7.78 -7.36 5.71
CA ALA A 216 8.05 -6.02 6.24
C ALA A 216 7.15 -4.99 5.54
N GLY A 217 6.24 -4.37 6.29
CA GLY A 217 5.19 -3.48 5.78
C GLY A 217 4.05 -4.20 5.04
N ILE A 218 4.38 -5.17 4.17
CA ILE A 218 3.45 -6.18 3.62
C ILE A 218 4.25 -7.40 3.15
N PRO A 219 3.73 -8.64 3.29
CA PRO A 219 4.37 -9.81 2.73
C PRO A 219 4.64 -9.62 1.23
N THR A 220 5.91 -9.74 0.83
CA THR A 220 6.37 -9.48 -0.54
C THR A 220 7.41 -10.51 -0.96
N VAL A 221 7.24 -11.07 -2.17
CA VAL A 221 8.26 -11.87 -2.85
C VAL A 221 8.97 -11.03 -3.92
N PHE A 222 10.30 -11.02 -3.86
CA PHE A 222 11.18 -10.34 -4.80
C PHE A 222 11.93 -11.36 -5.66
N LEU A 223 11.91 -11.18 -6.98
CA LEU A 223 12.58 -12.01 -7.98
C LEU A 223 13.54 -11.18 -8.83
N ASN A 224 14.53 -11.79 -9.48
CA ASN A 224 15.31 -11.09 -10.49
C ASN A 224 14.49 -10.89 -11.77
N ALA A 225 14.60 -9.71 -12.38
CA ALA A 225 13.96 -9.45 -13.67
C ALA A 225 14.47 -10.40 -14.76
N GLY A 226 15.78 -10.68 -14.77
CA GLY A 226 16.43 -11.56 -15.75
C GLY A 226 15.86 -12.98 -15.78
N ASP A 227 15.61 -13.56 -14.60
CA ASP A 227 15.04 -14.92 -14.47
C ASP A 227 13.61 -15.00 -15.04
N LEU A 228 12.92 -13.87 -15.13
CA LEU A 228 11.59 -13.75 -15.71
C LEU A 228 11.60 -13.39 -17.19
N GLY A 229 12.76 -13.04 -17.77
CA GLY A 229 12.89 -12.52 -19.12
C GLY A 229 12.64 -11.02 -19.27
N TYR A 230 12.71 -10.27 -18.16
CA TYR A 230 12.47 -8.82 -18.11
C TYR A 230 13.77 -8.03 -17.86
N LYS A 231 13.73 -6.74 -18.19
CA LYS A 231 14.84 -5.79 -17.98
C LYS A 231 14.73 -5.05 -16.65
N GLY A 232 13.53 -4.99 -16.05
CA GLY A 232 13.23 -4.16 -14.89
C GLY A 232 12.77 -2.74 -15.26
N THR A 233 12.77 -2.39 -16.56
CA THR A 233 12.35 -1.08 -17.08
C THR A 233 10.91 -1.08 -17.62
N GLU A 234 10.17 -2.19 -17.50
CA GLU A 234 8.85 -2.36 -18.12
C GLU A 234 7.82 -1.33 -17.62
N LEU A 235 6.95 -0.86 -18.51
CA LEU A 235 5.79 -0.05 -18.17
C LEU A 235 4.52 -0.91 -18.18
N GLN A 236 3.39 -0.34 -17.75
CA GLN A 236 2.13 -1.08 -17.64
C GLN A 236 1.73 -1.77 -18.94
N ASP A 237 1.86 -1.10 -20.09
CA ASP A 237 1.44 -1.67 -21.38
C ASP A 237 2.29 -2.87 -21.84
N HIS A 238 3.51 -3.02 -21.30
CA HIS A 238 4.36 -4.19 -21.59
C HIS A 238 3.89 -5.47 -20.86
N ILE A 239 3.10 -5.35 -19.78
CA ILE A 239 2.72 -6.48 -18.92
C ILE A 239 1.20 -6.62 -18.80
N ASN A 240 0.46 -5.53 -18.62
CA ASN A 240 -0.96 -5.56 -18.27
C ASN A 240 -1.89 -6.04 -19.38
N ASN A 241 -1.37 -6.07 -20.62
CA ASN A 241 -2.06 -6.57 -21.81
C ASN A 241 -1.65 -8.01 -22.18
N ASP A 242 -0.66 -8.58 -21.49
CA ASP A 242 -0.18 -9.95 -21.71
C ASP A 242 -0.78 -10.90 -20.66
N VAL A 243 -1.85 -11.58 -21.06
CA VAL A 243 -2.55 -12.55 -20.19
C VAL A 243 -1.63 -13.69 -19.75
N ALA A 244 -0.68 -14.12 -20.58
CA ALA A 244 0.24 -15.18 -20.24
C ALA A 244 1.23 -14.71 -19.16
N ALA A 245 1.76 -13.49 -19.29
CA ALA A 245 2.61 -12.89 -18.26
C ALA A 245 1.87 -12.74 -16.93
N LEU A 246 0.64 -12.22 -16.94
CA LEU A 246 -0.16 -12.06 -15.72
C LEU A 246 -0.46 -13.42 -15.05
N THR A 247 -0.77 -14.44 -15.84
CA THR A 247 -1.01 -15.80 -15.34
C THR A 247 0.27 -16.39 -14.72
N LYS A 248 1.43 -16.19 -15.36
CA LYS A 248 2.74 -16.60 -14.84
C LYS A 248 3.03 -15.94 -13.50
N PHE A 249 2.86 -14.61 -13.40
CA PHE A 249 3.08 -13.88 -12.15
C PHE A 249 2.14 -14.34 -11.04
N GLU A 250 0.86 -14.55 -11.33
CA GLU A 250 -0.09 -15.02 -10.31
C GLU A 250 0.25 -16.42 -9.82
N THR A 251 0.69 -17.30 -10.72
CA THR A 251 1.13 -18.66 -10.34
C THR A 251 2.34 -18.59 -9.42
N ILE A 252 3.37 -17.83 -9.79
CA ILE A 252 4.58 -17.66 -8.96
C ILE A 252 4.19 -17.07 -7.58
N ARG A 253 3.32 -16.06 -7.56
CA ARG A 253 2.85 -15.43 -6.32
C ARG A 253 2.14 -16.44 -5.41
N ALA A 254 1.30 -17.31 -5.94
CA ALA A 254 0.58 -18.31 -5.17
C ALA A 254 1.54 -19.36 -4.55
N TYR A 255 2.55 -19.80 -5.30
CA TYR A 255 3.58 -20.70 -4.76
C TYR A 255 4.43 -20.03 -3.68
N ALA A 256 4.81 -18.76 -3.88
CA ALA A 256 5.49 -17.98 -2.85
C ALA A 256 4.62 -17.83 -1.59
N ALA A 257 3.32 -17.53 -1.75
CA ALA A 257 2.39 -17.42 -0.62
C ALA A 257 2.34 -18.71 0.21
N LYS A 258 2.34 -19.88 -0.45
CA LYS A 258 2.38 -21.18 0.21
C LYS A 258 3.71 -21.40 0.94
N GLN A 259 4.85 -21.08 0.32
CA GLN A 259 6.17 -21.23 0.95
C GLN A 259 6.37 -20.27 2.12
N MET A 260 5.76 -19.09 2.08
CA MET A 260 5.71 -18.14 3.19
C MET A 260 4.74 -18.56 4.32
N GLY A 261 3.98 -19.66 4.16
CA GLY A 261 2.99 -20.11 5.13
C GLY A 261 1.70 -19.27 5.20
N LEU A 262 1.45 -18.38 4.22
CA LEU A 262 0.27 -17.51 4.19
C LEU A 262 -1.01 -18.20 3.72
N ILE A 263 -0.85 -19.33 3.02
CA ILE A 263 -1.92 -20.23 2.56
C ILE A 263 -1.42 -21.68 2.66
N GLN A 264 -2.34 -22.64 2.77
CA GLN A 264 -2.00 -24.07 2.82
C GLN A 264 -2.11 -24.73 1.44
N ASP A 265 -3.13 -24.33 0.67
CA ASP A 265 -3.38 -24.77 -0.69
C ASP A 265 -3.29 -23.60 -1.69
N ILE A 266 -2.79 -23.89 -2.89
CA ILE A 266 -2.63 -22.89 -3.98
C ILE A 266 -3.99 -22.30 -4.39
N ALA A 267 -5.08 -23.06 -4.29
CA ALA A 267 -6.43 -22.59 -4.61
C ALA A 267 -6.89 -21.42 -3.73
N GLU A 268 -6.37 -21.30 -2.50
CA GLU A 268 -6.69 -20.19 -1.59
C GLU A 268 -6.17 -18.83 -2.11
N ALA A 269 -5.16 -18.83 -3.00
CA ALA A 269 -4.62 -17.62 -3.59
C ALA A 269 -5.69 -16.82 -4.36
N VAL A 270 -6.73 -17.48 -4.90
CA VAL A 270 -7.83 -16.84 -5.63
C VAL A 270 -8.62 -15.88 -4.73
N THR A 271 -8.86 -16.25 -3.48
CA THR A 271 -9.57 -15.41 -2.51
C THR A 271 -8.62 -14.51 -1.71
N ARG A 272 -7.31 -14.79 -1.76
CA ARG A 272 -6.24 -13.98 -1.13
C ARG A 272 -5.37 -13.26 -2.17
N GLN A 273 -5.97 -12.32 -2.89
CA GLN A 273 -5.29 -11.55 -3.97
C GLN A 273 -4.46 -10.37 -3.44
N HIS A 274 -4.74 -9.89 -2.22
CA HIS A 274 -4.04 -8.72 -1.70
C HIS A 274 -2.64 -9.05 -1.17
N THR A 275 -2.42 -10.22 -0.56
CA THR A 275 -1.12 -10.63 0.01
C THR A 275 -0.76 -12.07 -0.37
N PRO A 276 0.53 -12.40 -0.56
CA PRO A 276 1.67 -11.48 -0.66
C PRO A 276 1.64 -10.66 -1.96
N LYS A 277 2.46 -9.62 -2.03
CA LYS A 277 2.79 -8.93 -3.28
C LYS A 277 3.89 -9.69 -4.01
N ILE A 278 3.94 -9.55 -5.34
CA ILE A 278 5.05 -10.03 -6.16
C ILE A 278 5.72 -8.85 -6.85
N ALA A 279 7.04 -8.80 -6.76
CA ALA A 279 7.86 -7.78 -7.39
C ALA A 279 9.11 -8.39 -8.01
N PHE A 280 9.63 -7.74 -9.04
CA PHE A 280 10.90 -8.10 -9.66
C PHE A 280 11.85 -6.92 -9.69
N VAL A 281 13.14 -7.22 -9.57
CA VAL A 281 14.21 -6.25 -9.39
C VAL A 281 15.29 -6.39 -10.46
N ALA A 282 15.92 -5.27 -10.80
CA ALA A 282 17.06 -5.22 -11.72
C ALA A 282 18.05 -4.14 -11.30
N PRO A 283 19.34 -4.25 -11.71
CA PRO A 283 20.30 -3.16 -11.52
C PRO A 283 19.80 -1.86 -12.18
N PRO A 284 20.32 -0.69 -11.75
CA PRO A 284 20.03 0.58 -12.40
C PRO A 284 20.21 0.51 -13.91
N SER A 285 19.23 1.04 -14.64
CA SER A 285 19.26 1.15 -16.09
C SER A 285 18.40 2.35 -16.48
N SER A 286 18.82 3.07 -17.52
CA SER A 286 18.07 4.23 -17.99
C SER A 286 16.75 3.82 -18.65
N TYR A 287 15.65 4.54 -18.37
CA TYR A 287 14.34 4.30 -18.99
C TYR A 287 13.50 5.58 -19.07
N THR A 288 12.53 5.57 -19.98
CA THR A 288 11.49 6.62 -20.04
C THR A 288 10.33 6.20 -19.15
N SER A 289 10.02 7.02 -18.14
CA SER A 289 8.89 6.78 -17.24
C SER A 289 7.54 6.97 -17.95
N SER A 290 6.44 6.57 -17.30
CA SER A 290 5.08 6.74 -17.81
C SER A 290 4.68 8.19 -18.05
N SER A 291 5.41 9.16 -17.50
CA SER A 291 5.19 10.59 -17.73
C SER A 291 5.96 11.15 -18.93
N GLY A 292 6.83 10.36 -19.56
CA GLY A 292 7.77 10.81 -20.59
C GLY A 292 9.10 11.33 -20.03
N LYS A 293 9.23 11.52 -18.70
CA LYS A 293 10.50 11.88 -18.05
C LYS A 293 11.50 10.74 -18.15
N THR A 294 12.72 11.04 -18.57
CA THR A 294 13.85 10.10 -18.51
C THR A 294 14.33 9.93 -17.08
N VAL A 295 14.44 8.69 -16.64
CA VAL A 295 15.14 8.28 -15.42
C VAL A 295 16.47 7.67 -15.86
N THR A 296 17.57 8.20 -15.36
CA THR A 296 18.93 7.76 -15.70
C THR A 296 19.43 6.72 -14.71
N GLU A 297 20.50 6.00 -15.07
CA GLU A 297 21.17 5.07 -14.17
C GLU A 297 21.59 5.72 -12.85
N SER A 298 22.09 6.97 -12.89
CA SER A 298 22.49 7.72 -11.69
C SER A 298 21.33 8.17 -10.80
N ASP A 299 20.10 8.15 -11.30
CA ASP A 299 18.92 8.55 -10.53
C ASP A 299 18.42 7.42 -9.62
N THR A 300 18.96 6.21 -9.73
CA THR A 300 18.45 5.03 -9.02
C THR A 300 19.57 4.13 -8.53
N ASP A 301 19.36 3.51 -7.36
CA ASP A 301 20.20 2.44 -6.84
C ASP A 301 19.74 1.06 -7.34
N ILE A 302 18.46 0.92 -7.69
CA ILE A 302 17.82 -0.32 -8.13
C ILE A 302 16.54 -0.01 -8.93
N LEU A 303 16.17 -0.88 -9.86
CA LEU A 303 14.86 -0.84 -10.50
C LEU A 303 13.92 -1.86 -9.86
N VAL A 304 12.68 -1.46 -9.57
CA VAL A 304 11.67 -2.35 -9.01
C VAL A 304 10.34 -2.19 -9.75
N ARG A 305 9.72 -3.33 -10.04
CA ARG A 305 8.38 -3.42 -10.64
C ARG A 305 7.54 -4.37 -9.79
N ALA A 306 6.35 -3.94 -9.38
CA ALA A 306 5.50 -4.73 -8.50
C ALA A 306 4.09 -4.85 -9.06
N LEU A 307 3.47 -6.00 -8.82
CA LEU A 307 2.09 -6.27 -9.18
C LEU A 307 1.19 -6.15 -7.94
N SER A 308 -0.03 -5.66 -8.16
CA SER A 308 -1.08 -5.65 -7.15
C SER A 308 -2.43 -5.91 -7.81
N MET A 309 -3.18 -6.86 -7.25
CA MET A 309 -4.46 -7.33 -7.81
C MET A 309 -4.31 -7.80 -9.27
N GLY A 310 -3.29 -8.63 -9.53
CA GLY A 310 -3.05 -9.24 -10.84
C GLY A 310 -2.59 -8.30 -11.96
N LYS A 311 -2.15 -7.07 -11.64
CA LYS A 311 -1.69 -6.09 -12.63
C LYS A 311 -0.43 -5.37 -12.15
N LEU A 312 0.44 -4.99 -13.07
CA LEU A 312 1.57 -4.11 -12.83
C LEU A 312 1.08 -2.77 -12.31
N HIS A 313 1.59 -2.38 -11.14
CA HIS A 313 1.26 -1.13 -10.49
C HIS A 313 1.90 0.04 -11.25
N HIS A 314 1.20 1.18 -11.34
CA HIS A 314 1.64 2.33 -12.14
C HIS A 314 2.86 3.05 -11.54
N ALA A 315 2.93 3.15 -10.21
CA ALA A 315 4.08 3.65 -9.47
C ALA A 315 4.60 2.55 -8.52
N MET A 316 4.49 2.74 -7.19
CA MET A 316 4.73 1.69 -6.20
C MET A 316 3.70 1.74 -5.05
N MET A 317 3.33 0.59 -4.50
CA MET A 317 2.54 0.53 -3.28
C MET A 317 3.38 0.98 -2.08
N GLY A 318 2.86 1.87 -1.22
CA GLY A 318 3.62 2.36 -0.06
C GLY A 318 4.16 1.25 0.85
N THR A 319 3.38 0.20 1.10
CA THR A 319 3.83 -0.95 1.89
C THR A 319 4.90 -1.79 1.18
N ALA A 320 4.84 -1.94 -0.14
CA ALA A 320 5.91 -2.59 -0.90
C ALA A 320 7.18 -1.72 -0.93
N ALA A 321 7.06 -0.39 -0.88
CA ALA A 321 8.21 0.50 -0.72
C ALA A 321 8.90 0.27 0.65
N VAL A 322 8.15 0.02 1.72
CA VAL A 322 8.72 -0.43 3.00
C VAL A 322 9.48 -1.74 2.82
N ALA A 323 8.86 -2.76 2.19
CA ALA A 323 9.51 -4.03 1.92
C ALA A 323 10.82 -3.89 1.10
N ILE A 324 10.83 -3.00 0.10
CA ILE A 324 12.02 -2.68 -0.70
C ILE A 324 13.10 -2.06 0.17
N GLY A 325 12.77 -1.02 0.95
CA GLY A 325 13.73 -0.34 1.82
C GLY A 325 14.33 -1.28 2.86
N THR A 326 13.48 -2.08 3.51
CA THR A 326 13.90 -3.07 4.48
C THR A 326 14.81 -4.14 3.87
N ALA A 327 14.40 -4.75 2.75
CA ALA A 327 15.21 -5.76 2.09
C ALA A 327 16.55 -5.17 1.61
N ALA A 328 16.54 -3.95 1.06
CA ALA A 328 17.76 -3.26 0.63
C ALA A 328 18.74 -2.97 1.79
N ALA A 329 18.23 -2.71 2.99
CA ALA A 329 19.05 -2.45 4.18
C ALA A 329 19.70 -3.72 4.77
N ILE A 330 19.26 -4.91 4.37
CA ILE A 330 19.74 -6.19 4.92
C ILE A 330 20.73 -6.83 3.92
N PRO A 331 22.04 -6.86 4.23
CA PRO A 331 23.04 -7.45 3.37
C PRO A 331 22.73 -8.91 3.02
N GLY A 332 22.72 -9.22 1.72
CA GLY A 332 22.55 -10.58 1.24
C GLY A 332 21.13 -10.95 0.80
N THR A 333 20.11 -10.12 1.01
CA THR A 333 18.82 -10.26 0.30
C THR A 333 19.01 -10.01 -1.20
N LEU A 334 18.07 -10.47 -2.02
CA LEU A 334 18.11 -10.24 -3.46
C LEU A 334 18.05 -8.75 -3.80
N VAL A 335 17.19 -7.99 -3.10
CA VAL A 335 17.08 -6.53 -3.28
C VAL A 335 18.40 -5.85 -2.94
N ASN A 336 19.04 -6.21 -1.84
CA ASN A 336 20.34 -5.66 -1.46
C ASN A 336 21.44 -5.99 -2.48
N ARG A 337 21.54 -7.26 -2.91
CA ARG A 337 22.54 -7.70 -3.90
C ARG A 337 22.41 -6.93 -5.21
N VAL A 338 21.19 -6.80 -5.72
CA VAL A 338 20.91 -6.08 -6.97
C VAL A 338 21.16 -4.58 -6.84
N ALA A 339 20.96 -4.01 -5.65
CA ALA A 339 21.34 -2.64 -5.31
C ALA A 339 22.86 -2.46 -5.06
N GLY A 340 23.70 -3.44 -5.39
CA GLY A 340 25.16 -3.38 -5.28
C GLY A 340 25.75 -4.06 -4.05
N GLY A 341 24.95 -4.68 -3.19
CA GLY A 341 25.43 -5.55 -2.10
C GLY A 341 26.10 -4.83 -0.93
N VAL A 342 25.87 -3.52 -0.77
CA VAL A 342 26.44 -2.70 0.31
C VAL A 342 25.41 -2.42 1.40
N GLU A 343 25.87 -2.13 2.60
CA GLU A 343 25.01 -1.64 3.69
C GLU A 343 24.44 -0.26 3.33
N ARG A 344 23.13 -0.08 3.51
CA ARG A 344 22.43 1.15 3.11
C ARG A 344 21.33 1.47 4.11
N GLU A 345 21.29 2.71 4.58
CA GLU A 345 20.17 3.22 5.40
C GLU A 345 18.99 3.68 4.53
N ALA A 346 19.22 3.88 3.23
CA ALA A 346 18.19 4.24 2.27
C ALA A 346 18.55 3.80 0.86
N VAL A 347 17.50 3.57 0.06
CA VAL A 347 17.59 3.22 -1.36
C VAL A 347 16.63 4.11 -2.15
N ARG A 348 17.09 4.59 -3.30
CA ARG A 348 16.25 5.24 -4.30
C ARG A 348 15.98 4.24 -5.42
N PHE A 349 14.75 3.77 -5.53
CA PHE A 349 14.40 2.81 -6.57
C PHE A 349 13.61 3.45 -7.72
N GLY A 350 13.84 2.97 -8.94
CA GLY A 350 13.06 3.33 -10.12
C GLY A 350 11.82 2.44 -10.26
N HIS A 351 10.64 3.04 -10.35
CA HIS A 351 9.34 2.42 -10.65
C HIS A 351 8.76 3.00 -11.97
N PRO A 352 7.64 2.49 -12.52
CA PRO A 352 7.21 2.90 -13.87
C PRO A 352 6.95 4.41 -14.03
N SER A 353 6.43 5.09 -13.00
CA SER A 353 6.24 6.55 -13.03
C SER A 353 7.45 7.42 -12.68
N GLY A 354 8.60 6.86 -12.27
CA GLY A 354 9.77 7.65 -11.85
C GLY A 354 10.52 6.99 -10.69
N THR A 355 10.95 7.75 -9.69
CA THR A 355 11.78 7.27 -8.58
C THR A 355 11.12 7.47 -7.22
N LEU A 356 11.52 6.65 -6.26
CA LEU A 356 11.12 6.80 -4.87
C LEU A 356 12.27 6.50 -3.93
N ARG A 357 12.54 7.39 -2.97
CA ARG A 357 13.50 7.16 -1.90
C ARG A 357 12.78 6.59 -0.68
N VAL A 358 13.31 5.52 -0.13
CA VAL A 358 12.84 4.90 1.11
C VAL A 358 14.04 4.58 2.00
N GLY A 359 13.93 4.90 3.28
CA GLY A 359 14.91 4.56 4.31
C GLY A 359 14.43 3.39 5.16
N ALA A 360 15.37 2.57 5.65
CA ALA A 360 15.11 1.56 6.66
C ALA A 360 16.30 1.46 7.61
N GLN A 361 16.02 1.41 8.91
CA GLN A 361 17.02 1.19 9.95
C GLN A 361 16.94 -0.25 10.41
N ALA A 362 17.82 -1.09 9.87
CA ALA A 362 17.96 -2.50 10.25
C ALA A 362 19.15 -2.69 11.20
N SER A 363 19.01 -3.56 12.19
CA SER A 363 20.09 -4.02 13.06
C SER A 363 20.06 -5.54 13.17
N PHE A 364 21.24 -6.16 13.31
CA PHE A 364 21.34 -7.59 13.56
C PHE A 364 21.55 -7.80 15.07
N GLU A 365 20.53 -8.29 15.75
CA GLU A 365 20.48 -8.42 17.21
C GLU A 365 20.09 -9.86 17.57
N ASN A 366 20.85 -10.50 18.45
CA ASN A 366 20.59 -11.87 18.92
C ASN A 366 20.46 -12.94 17.82
N GLY A 367 21.16 -12.76 16.69
CA GLY A 367 21.12 -13.72 15.58
C GLY A 367 19.98 -13.50 14.58
N GLU A 368 19.18 -12.44 14.76
CA GLU A 368 18.05 -12.09 13.90
C GLU A 368 18.14 -10.65 13.42
N TRP A 369 17.64 -10.38 12.22
CA TRP A 369 17.49 -9.02 11.72
C TRP A 369 16.24 -8.38 12.33
N LYS A 370 16.40 -7.17 12.85
CA LYS A 370 15.33 -6.32 13.35
C LYS A 370 15.30 -5.03 12.57
N VAL A 371 14.12 -4.50 12.30
CA VAL A 371 13.95 -3.21 11.61
C VAL A 371 13.19 -2.31 12.54
N LYS A 372 13.84 -1.25 13.02
CA LYS A 372 13.24 -0.32 13.99
C LYS A 372 12.23 0.59 13.34
N LYS A 373 12.56 1.09 12.14
CA LYS A 373 11.65 1.90 11.33
C LYS A 373 12.01 1.90 9.87
N ALA A 374 10.98 2.10 9.04
CA ALA A 374 11.12 2.48 7.64
C ALA A 374 10.51 3.87 7.41
N ILE A 375 11.20 4.72 6.66
CA ILE A 375 10.83 6.13 6.46
C ILE A 375 10.65 6.42 4.99
N MET A 376 9.58 7.14 4.65
CA MET A 376 9.39 7.69 3.31
C MET A 376 8.60 9.00 3.34
N SER A 377 8.78 9.81 2.32
CA SER A 377 8.00 11.03 2.11
C SER A 377 6.84 10.77 1.16
N ARG A 378 5.69 11.36 1.47
CA ARG A 378 4.47 11.34 0.66
C ARG A 378 3.86 12.73 0.66
N SER A 379 2.72 12.88 0.00
CA SER A 379 1.87 14.05 0.11
C SER A 379 0.41 13.62 0.06
N ALA A 380 -0.48 14.45 0.61
CA ALA A 380 -1.91 14.20 0.59
C ALA A 380 -2.68 15.49 0.29
N ARG A 381 -3.89 15.34 -0.23
CA ARG A 381 -4.86 16.44 -0.33
C ARG A 381 -6.29 15.94 -0.44
N VAL A 382 -7.23 16.73 0.06
CA VAL A 382 -8.65 16.60 -0.24
C VAL A 382 -8.89 16.91 -1.73
N LEU A 383 -9.70 16.06 -2.36
CA LEU A 383 -10.21 16.26 -3.72
C LEU A 383 -11.67 16.70 -3.70
N MET A 384 -12.45 16.11 -2.80
CA MET A 384 -13.86 16.43 -2.60
C MET A 384 -14.26 16.09 -1.16
N GLU A 385 -15.10 16.91 -0.54
CA GLU A 385 -15.66 16.68 0.79
C GLU A 385 -17.18 16.91 0.75
N GLY A 386 -17.93 16.13 1.52
CA GLY A 386 -19.38 16.25 1.61
C GLY A 386 -20.02 14.91 1.94
N TRP A 387 -20.96 14.48 1.10
CA TRP A 387 -21.67 13.21 1.29
C TRP A 387 -21.58 12.33 0.04
N VAL A 388 -21.21 11.07 0.21
CA VAL A 388 -21.52 10.03 -0.78
C VAL A 388 -22.97 9.61 -0.63
N ARG A 389 -23.52 9.02 -1.70
CA ARG A 389 -24.87 8.47 -1.67
C ARG A 389 -24.91 7.04 -2.18
N VAL A 390 -25.75 6.24 -1.53
CA VAL A 390 -26.03 4.85 -1.90
C VAL A 390 -27.52 4.55 -1.67
N PRO A 391 -28.13 3.63 -2.40
CA PRO A 391 -29.48 3.12 -2.09
C PRO A 391 -29.57 2.59 -0.65
N GLU A 392 -30.70 2.81 0.02
CA GLU A 392 -30.93 2.41 1.43
C GLU A 392 -30.98 0.90 1.63
N ASP A 393 -31.31 0.13 0.60
CA ASP A 393 -31.40 -1.34 0.65
C ASP A 393 -30.05 -2.04 0.90
N VAL A 394 -28.93 -1.31 0.84
CA VAL A 394 -27.61 -1.83 1.24
C VAL A 394 -27.48 -2.05 2.75
N LEU A 395 -28.39 -1.52 3.56
CA LEU A 395 -28.39 -1.66 5.02
C LEU A 395 -29.19 -2.89 5.51
N VAL A 396 -29.72 -3.72 4.60
CA VAL A 396 -30.62 -4.85 4.90
C VAL A 396 -30.00 -6.21 4.62
#